data_AF-A0A9N7MIM9-F1
#
_entry.id   AF-A0A9N7MIM9-F1
#
_cell.length_a   1.000
_cell.length_b   1.000
_cell.length_c   1.000
_cell.angle_alpha   90.00
_cell.angle_beta   90.00
_cell.angle_gamma   90.00
#
_symmetry.space_group_name_H-M   'P 1'
#
loop_
_entity.id
_entity.type
_entity.pdbx_description
1 polymer ?
#
loop_
_entity_poly.entity_id
_entity_poly.type
_entity_poly.pdbx_seq_one_letter_code
_entity_poly.pdbx_strand_id
1 'polypeptide(L)'
;IAFHPKFLASRVEKERRAILSEQQMMNTIEYRVDCQLLQHLHSENNLSKRFPMGLEEQIKKWDAVKIRKFHERWYFPGNATLYIVGDIDDISDTVNHIE
;
A
#
# COMPACT_ATOMS: atom_id res chain seq x y z
N ILE A 1 1.45 0.06 15.19
CA ILE A 1 0.67 0.21 13.94
C ILE A 1 1.25 -0.65 12.82
N ALA A 2 2.55 -0.54 12.54
CA ALA A 2 3.19 -1.26 11.43
C ALA A 2 3.13 -2.79 11.52
N PHE A 3 3.41 -3.39 12.68
CA PHE A 3 3.60 -4.86 12.79
C PHE A 3 2.45 -5.62 13.49
N HIS A 4 1.56 -4.91 14.18
CA HIS A 4 0.42 -5.51 14.90
C HIS A 4 -0.91 -4.85 14.55
N PRO A 5 -1.31 -4.81 13.27
CA PRO A 5 -2.62 -4.27 12.88
C PRO A 5 -3.76 -5.21 13.23
N LYS A 6 -4.97 -4.65 13.34
CA LYS A 6 -6.22 -5.41 13.48
C LYS A 6 -7.00 -5.35 12.17
N PHE A 7 -7.22 -6.51 11.54
CA PHE A 7 -8.03 -6.65 10.32
C PHE A 7 -9.49 -6.97 10.64
N LEU A 8 -10.18 -6.05 11.32
CA LEU A 8 -11.61 -6.21 11.62
C LEU A 8 -12.42 -6.20 10.31
N ALA A 9 -13.29 -7.19 10.11
CA ALA A 9 -14.09 -7.29 8.90
C ALA A 9 -14.88 -6.00 8.61
N SER A 10 -15.51 -5.40 9.63
CA SER A 10 -16.23 -4.12 9.49
C SER A 10 -15.35 -2.96 9.02
N ARG A 11 -14.06 -2.94 9.39
CA ARG A 11 -13.09 -1.93 8.93
C ARG A 11 -12.68 -2.20 7.49
N VAL A 12 -12.44 -3.45 7.12
CA VAL A 12 -12.13 -3.85 5.74
C VAL A 12 -13.28 -3.49 4.80
N GLU A 13 -14.53 -3.77 5.19
CA GLU A 13 -15.72 -3.40 4.41
C GLU A 13 -15.87 -1.88 4.24
N LYS A 14 -15.58 -1.11 5.31
CA LYS A 14 -15.59 0.35 5.25
C LYS A 14 -14.52 0.87 4.30
N GLU A 15 -13.29 0.36 4.42
CA GLU A 15 -12.15 0.77 3.61
C GLU A 15 -12.36 0.43 2.14
N ARG A 16 -12.94 -0.74 1.84
CA ARG A 16 -13.24 -1.13 0.46
C ARG A 16 -14.13 -0.11 -0.25
N ARG A 17 -15.13 0.44 0.44
CA ARG A 17 -15.99 1.49 -0.13
C ARG A 17 -15.22 2.78 -0.40
N ALA A 18 -14.31 3.16 0.50
CA ALA A 18 -13.45 4.33 0.30
C ALA A 18 -12.55 4.15 -0.93
N ILE A 19 -11.84 3.02 -1.02
CA ILE A 19 -10.95 2.69 -2.14
C ILE A 19 -11.70 2.69 -3.49
N LEU A 20 -12.91 2.12 -3.55
CA LEU A 20 -13.72 2.13 -4.78
C LEU A 20 -14.16 3.55 -5.17
N SER A 21 -14.45 4.41 -4.19
CA SER A 21 -14.78 5.82 -4.43
C SER A 21 -13.57 6.60 -4.94
N GLU A 22 -12.38 6.36 -4.37
CA GLU A 22 -11.12 6.96 -4.82
C GLU A 22 -10.79 6.54 -6.25
N GLN A 23 -10.92 5.24 -6.55
CA GLN A 23 -10.70 4.71 -7.90
C GLN A 23 -11.62 5.38 -8.94
N GLN A 24 -12.90 5.61 -8.59
CA GLN A 24 -13.83 6.31 -9.47
C GLN A 24 -13.42 7.77 -9.70
N MET A 25 -12.99 8.46 -8.64
CA MET A 25 -12.55 9.86 -8.71
C MET A 25 -11.25 10.03 -9.52
N MET A 26 -10.33 9.06 -9.43
CA MET A 26 -9.04 9.09 -10.12
C MET A 26 -9.08 8.61 -11.57
N ASN A 27 -10.19 8.04 -12.07
CA ASN A 27 -10.31 7.50 -13.42
C ASN A 27 -10.49 8.58 -14.51
N THR A 28 -9.55 9.52 -14.58
CA THR A 28 -9.52 10.58 -15.59
C THR A 28 -8.95 10.07 -16.93
N ILE A 29 -9.01 10.91 -17.98
CA ILE A 29 -8.40 10.56 -19.28
C ILE A 29 -6.88 10.48 -19.13
N GLU A 30 -6.29 11.44 -18.43
CA GLU A 30 -4.85 11.55 -18.16
C GLU A 30 -4.35 10.26 -17.50
N TYR A 31 -5.03 9.79 -16.44
CA TYR A 31 -4.67 8.54 -15.77
C TYR A 31 -4.68 7.32 -16.72
N ARG A 32 -5.67 7.23 -17.62
CA ARG A 32 -5.74 6.12 -18.58
C ARG A 32 -4.63 6.18 -19.63
N VAL A 33 -4.29 7.37 -20.10
CA VAL A 33 -3.17 7.59 -21.02
C VAL A 33 -1.86 7.21 -20.34
N ASP A 34 -1.65 7.65 -19.10
CA ASP A 34 -0.45 7.32 -18.32
C ASP A 34 -0.31 5.80 -18.10
N CYS A 35 -1.41 5.11 -17.79
CA CYS A 35 -1.41 3.66 -17.65
C CYS A 35 -1.01 2.96 -18.96
N GLN A 36 -1.54 3.40 -20.10
CA GLN A 36 -1.20 2.83 -21.41
C GLN A 36 0.27 3.11 -21.78
N LEU A 37 0.76 4.32 -21.50
CA LEU A 37 2.15 4.68 -21.73
C LEU A 37 3.08 3.80 -20.89
N LEU A 38 2.83 3.68 -19.58
CA LEU A 38 3.61 2.82 -18.68
C LEU A 38 3.54 1.35 -19.07
N GLN A 39 2.39 0.87 -19.55
CA GLN A 39 2.25 -0.48 -20.10
C GLN A 39 3.18 -0.72 -21.29
N HIS A 40 3.30 0.25 -22.19
CA HIS A 40 4.17 0.15 -23.34
C HIS A 40 5.66 0.24 -22.94
N LEU A 41 6.02 1.25 -22.14
CA LEU A 41 7.39 1.50 -21.70
C LEU A 41 7.99 0.38 -20.85
N HIS A 42 7.15 -0.39 -20.16
CA HIS A 42 7.57 -1.49 -19.29
C HIS A 42 7.01 -2.85 -19.73
N SER A 43 6.75 -3.00 -21.03
CA SER A 43 6.16 -4.21 -21.60
C SER A 43 6.98 -5.48 -21.33
N GLU A 44 8.29 -5.32 -21.13
CA GLU A 44 9.26 -6.37 -20.83
C GLU A 44 9.29 -6.79 -19.36
N ASN A 45 8.64 -6.06 -18.45
CA ASN A 45 8.72 -6.30 -17.02
C ASN A 45 7.34 -6.23 -16.32
N ASN A 46 7.32 -6.48 -15.01
CA ASN A 46 6.08 -6.58 -14.23
C ASN A 46 5.38 -5.23 -13.97
N LEU A 47 6.06 -4.10 -14.14
CA LEU A 47 5.49 -2.76 -13.90
C LEU A 47 4.35 -2.47 -14.87
N SER A 48 4.39 -3.00 -16.10
CA SER A 48 3.27 -2.90 -17.06
C SER A 48 1.98 -3.54 -16.56
N LYS A 49 2.05 -4.43 -15.56
CA LYS A 49 0.92 -5.25 -15.08
C LYS A 49 0.60 -5.08 -13.59
N ARG A 50 1.32 -4.21 -12.87
CA ARG A 50 1.27 -4.11 -11.40
C ARG A 50 1.08 -2.67 -10.93
N PHE A 51 0.05 -2.03 -11.44
CA PHE A 51 -0.35 -0.70 -10.97
C PHE A 51 -0.82 -0.76 -9.51
N PRO A 52 -0.48 0.24 -8.66
CA PRO A 52 -0.84 0.25 -7.24
C PRO A 52 -2.35 0.12 -6.96
N MET A 53 -3.19 0.70 -7.82
CA MET A 53 -4.65 0.64 -7.69
C MET A 53 -5.18 -0.80 -7.82
N GLY A 54 -4.47 -1.68 -8.53
CA GLY A 54 -4.90 -3.05 -8.73
C GLY A 54 -6.15 -3.19 -9.61
N LEU A 55 -6.87 -4.29 -9.43
CA LEU A 55 -8.06 -4.63 -10.22
C LEU A 55 -9.32 -4.51 -9.38
N GLU A 56 -10.32 -3.79 -9.86
CA GLU A 56 -11.58 -3.55 -9.16
C GLU A 56 -12.28 -4.85 -8.72
N GLU A 57 -12.30 -5.85 -9.61
CA GLU A 57 -12.88 -7.15 -9.30
C GLU A 57 -12.18 -7.86 -8.13
N GLN A 58 -10.88 -7.65 -7.97
CA GLN A 58 -10.12 -8.22 -6.86
C GLN A 58 -10.39 -7.46 -5.56
N ILE A 59 -10.43 -6.13 -5.61
CA ILE A 59 -10.77 -5.28 -4.46
C ILE A 59 -12.12 -5.70 -3.87
N LYS A 60 -13.13 -5.91 -4.74
CA LYS A 60 -14.47 -6.41 -4.39
C LYS A 60 -14.46 -7.78 -3.69
N LYS A 61 -13.43 -8.61 -3.89
CA LYS A 61 -13.33 -10.00 -3.41
C LYS A 61 -12.30 -10.21 -2.30
N TRP A 62 -11.48 -9.21 -1.96
CA TRP A 62 -10.48 -9.36 -0.91
C TRP A 62 -11.15 -9.42 0.46
N ASP A 63 -10.84 -10.49 1.19
CA ASP A 63 -11.25 -10.70 2.57
C ASP A 63 -10.13 -10.30 3.54
N ALA A 64 -10.47 -10.19 4.82
CA ALA A 64 -9.51 -9.84 5.86
C ALA A 64 -8.36 -10.84 5.99
N VAL A 65 -8.57 -12.11 5.61
CA VAL A 65 -7.54 -13.16 5.70
C VAL A 65 -6.46 -12.95 4.64
N LYS A 66 -6.82 -12.64 3.40
CA LYS A 66 -5.88 -12.34 2.32
C LYS A 66 -5.06 -11.09 2.61
N ILE A 67 -5.70 -10.04 3.10
CA ILE A 67 -5.02 -8.79 3.47
C ILE A 67 -4.04 -9.05 4.62
N ARG A 68 -4.45 -9.82 5.64
CA ARG A 68 -3.58 -10.23 6.73
C ARG A 68 -2.37 -11.01 6.24
N LYS A 69 -2.56 -12.02 5.38
CA LYS A 69 -1.46 -12.82 4.83
C LYS A 69 -0.47 -11.98 4.03
N PHE A 70 -0.95 -10.98 3.29
CA PHE A 70 -0.06 -10.04 2.60
C PHE A 70 0.74 -9.21 3.60
N HIS A 71 0.08 -8.68 4.64
CA HIS A 71 0.73 -7.93 5.70
C HIS A 71 1.79 -8.76 6.42
N GLU A 72 1.46 -9.96 6.90
CA GLU A 72 2.38 -10.87 7.59
C GLU A 72 3.60 -11.25 6.74
N ARG A 73 3.45 -11.30 5.41
CA ARG A 73 4.55 -11.61 4.50
C ARG A 73 5.54 -10.46 4.31
N TRP A 74 5.06 -9.22 4.31
CA TRP A 74 5.86 -8.06 3.88
C TRP A 74 6.17 -7.05 4.98
N TYR A 75 5.38 -7.03 6.06
CA TYR A 75 5.55 -6.09 7.17
C TYR A 75 6.25 -6.78 8.34
N PHE A 76 7.58 -6.84 8.26
CA PHE A 76 8.46 -7.28 9.34
C PHE A 76 9.66 -6.32 9.46
N PRO A 77 10.31 -6.22 10.64
CA PRO A 77 11.37 -5.22 10.87
C PRO A 77 12.50 -5.24 9.84
N GLY A 78 12.94 -6.43 9.41
CA GLY A 78 13.99 -6.56 8.39
C GLY A 78 13.61 -6.10 6.97
N ASN A 79 12.34 -5.77 6.71
CA ASN A 79 11.85 -5.19 5.46
C ASN A 79 11.25 -3.79 5.68
N ALA A 80 11.61 -3.12 6.77
CA ALA A 80 11.20 -1.77 7.10
C ALA A 80 12.43 -0.89 7.32
N THR A 81 12.34 0.36 6.85
CA THR A 81 13.35 1.40 7.12
C THR A 81 12.65 2.57 7.79
N LEU A 82 13.16 2.98 8.96
CA LEU A 82 12.67 4.15 9.68
C LEU A 82 13.59 5.34 9.39
N TYR A 83 13.00 6.46 8.96
CA TYR A 83 13.68 7.72 8.78
C TYR A 83 13.17 8.71 9.83
N ILE A 84 14.09 9.35 10.55
CA ILE A 84 13.79 10.42 11.50
C ILE A 84 14.59 11.63 11.05
N VAL A 85 13.90 12.75 10.77
CA VAL A 85 14.49 13.95 10.21
C VAL A 85 13.93 15.16 10.95
N GLY A 86 14.80 15.97 11.51
CA GLY A 86 14.46 17.15 12.28
C GLY A 86 15.68 17.71 13.01
N ASP A 87 15.44 18.67 13.89
CA ASP A 87 16.41 19.12 14.88
C ASP A 87 16.35 18.13 16.06
N ILE A 88 17.37 17.29 16.21
CA ILE A 88 17.38 16.17 17.16
C ILE A 88 18.54 16.39 18.13
N ASP A 89 18.20 16.67 19.39
CA ASP A 89 19.17 17.03 20.42
C ASP A 89 20.11 15.87 20.80
N ASP A 90 19.57 14.64 20.88
CA ASP A 90 20.34 13.44 21.23
C ASP A 90 19.98 12.25 20.34
N ILE A 91 20.91 11.89 19.46
CA ILE A 91 20.78 10.75 18.54
C ILE A 91 20.80 9.43 19.30
N SER A 92 21.61 9.30 20.35
CA SER A 92 21.77 8.03 21.08
C SER A 92 20.51 7.71 21.88
N ASP A 93 19.95 8.72 22.55
CA ASP A 93 18.67 8.58 23.25
C ASP A 93 17.55 8.25 22.26
N THR A 94 17.53 8.90 21.10
CA THR A 94 16.55 8.62 20.04
C THR A 94 16.63 7.16 19.57
N VAL A 95 17.84 6.62 19.37
CA VAL A 95 18.03 5.22 18.96
C VAL A 95 17.56 4.26 20.04
N ASN A 96 17.86 4.53 21.32
CA ASN A 96 17.43 3.70 22.44
C ASN A 96 15.89 3.61 22.58
N HIS A 97 15.15 4.63 22.15
CA HIS A 97 13.68 4.60 22.17
C HIS A 97 13.05 3.81 21.02
N ILE A 98 13.84 3.44 20.01
CA ILE A 98 13.39 2.69 18.82
C ILE A 98 13.64 1.19 18.98
N GLU A 99 14.76 0.82 19.62
CA GLU A 99 15.13 -0.58 19.94
C GLU A 99 14.26 -1.17 21.06
#